data_AF-A0A2D6IXQ5-F1
#
_entry.id   AF-A0A2D6IXQ5-F1
#
_cell.length_a   1.000
_cell.length_b   1.000
_cell.length_c   1.000
_cell.angle_alpha   90.00
_cell.angle_beta   90.00
_cell.angle_gamma   90.00
#
_symmetry.space_group_name_H-M   'P 1'
#
loop_
_entity.id
_entity.type
_entity.pdbx_description
1 polymer ?
#
loop_
_entity_poly.entity_id
_entity_poly.type
_entity_poly.pdbx_seq_one_letter_code
_entity_poly.pdbx_strand_id
1 'polypeptide(L)'
;MLRQDHGGILEHVQLMGQPPLSKYLRLVRDKVVNGANFDRRDLVSEWRKASEYYQELEESETGIADEIEVLELDPALAPLAEDAAADPRYRYNFKTFATHFAMVELDRLVLFQTHVIEQGTRRLMARLGPSPDPAALFRFCLPPEVPEAPVKIRRIGSERYIFTCESNDLRMHDPVLLSPDQIRDYETFGPVSGVVGLVVGFSPNFLTGVRQGEDGRILLKNGYHRAYALRALGITHAPCIIQTVTTRDELGIVVNSSVARDLDFYFTSARPPLLKDFFDPKIRRVHQTYKTLKTIEIEFEVREHYVGA
;
A
#
# COMPACT_ATOMS: atom_id res chain seq x y z
N MET A 1 12.94 -17.99 -20.19
CA MET A 1 12.03 -18.53 -19.17
C MET A 1 12.73 -18.41 -17.83
N LEU A 2 12.57 -17.28 -17.14
CA LEU A 2 13.22 -17.03 -15.85
C LEU A 2 12.64 -18.01 -14.82
N ARG A 3 13.44 -18.95 -14.32
CA ARG A 3 13.09 -19.72 -13.11
C ARG A 3 12.84 -18.69 -12.01
N GLN A 4 11.61 -18.63 -11.51
CA GLN A 4 11.30 -17.83 -10.32
C GLN A 4 12.04 -18.48 -9.16
N ASP A 5 13.11 -17.83 -8.72
CA ASP A 5 13.80 -18.19 -7.49
C ASP A 5 12.85 -17.83 -6.33
N HIS A 6 12.26 -18.83 -5.69
CA HIS A 6 11.28 -18.61 -4.61
C HIS A 6 12.03 -18.33 -3.31
N GLY A 7 11.91 -17.11 -2.79
CA GLY A 7 12.62 -16.63 -1.59
C GLY A 7 12.09 -17.19 -0.25
N GLY A 8 11.44 -18.35 -0.24
CA GLY A 8 10.78 -18.96 0.92
C GLY A 8 9.25 -18.99 0.83
N ILE A 9 8.60 -19.49 1.89
CA ILE A 9 7.13 -19.59 2.01
C ILE A 9 6.64 -18.55 3.04
N LEU A 10 5.57 -17.82 2.69
CA LEU A 10 4.91 -16.83 3.54
C LEU A 10 3.46 -17.23 3.80
N GLU A 11 2.90 -16.76 4.91
CA GLU A 11 1.46 -16.85 5.21
C GLU A 11 0.77 -15.55 4.78
N HIS A 12 -0.24 -15.67 3.92
CA HIS A 12 -1.08 -14.55 3.46
C HIS A 12 -2.49 -14.72 4.02
N VAL A 13 -2.95 -13.72 4.78
CA VAL A 13 -4.37 -13.60 5.13
C VAL A 13 -5.08 -12.93 3.96
N GLN A 14 -6.03 -13.63 3.35
CA GLN A 14 -6.76 -13.23 2.15
C GLN A 14 -8.24 -13.03 2.49
N LEU A 15 -8.82 -11.89 2.10
CA LEU A 15 -10.26 -11.69 2.14
C LEU A 15 -10.95 -12.50 1.04
N MET A 16 -12.10 -13.05 1.40
CA MET A 16 -12.96 -13.93 0.59
C MET A 16 -14.31 -13.28 0.32
N GLY A 17 -15.09 -13.83 -0.61
CA GLY A 17 -16.46 -13.38 -0.92
C GLY A 17 -16.55 -12.13 -1.80
N GLN A 18 -15.78 -11.08 -1.51
CA GLN A 18 -15.81 -9.81 -2.24
C GLN A 18 -14.98 -9.76 -3.54
N PRO A 19 -13.73 -10.26 -3.58
CA PRO A 19 -13.00 -10.31 -4.85
C PRO A 19 -13.75 -11.21 -5.84
N PRO A 20 -13.89 -10.81 -7.12
CA PRO A 20 -14.52 -11.67 -8.11
C PRO A 20 -13.92 -13.08 -8.09
N LEU A 21 -14.75 -14.12 -8.19
CA LEU A 21 -14.30 -15.51 -8.15
C LEU A 21 -13.11 -15.78 -9.09
N SER A 22 -13.12 -15.16 -10.28
CA SER A 22 -12.01 -15.26 -11.25
C SER A 22 -10.68 -14.71 -10.72
N LYS A 23 -10.71 -13.64 -9.91
CA LYS A 23 -9.55 -13.05 -9.25
C LYS A 23 -9.05 -13.94 -8.12
N TYR A 24 -9.96 -14.54 -7.34
CA TYR A 24 -9.61 -15.51 -6.29
C TYR A 24 -8.94 -16.76 -6.89
N LEU A 25 -9.57 -17.40 -7.88
CA LEU A 25 -9.01 -18.59 -8.54
C LEU A 25 -7.65 -18.32 -9.17
N ARG A 26 -7.47 -17.14 -9.78
CA ARG A 26 -6.18 -16.71 -10.33
C ARG A 26 -5.12 -16.57 -9.24
N LEU A 27 -5.48 -15.94 -8.11
CA LEU A 27 -4.57 -15.79 -6.97
C LEU A 27 -4.13 -17.14 -6.43
N VAL A 28 -5.05 -18.08 -6.25
CA VAL A 28 -4.72 -19.42 -5.75
C VAL A 28 -3.78 -20.12 -6.71
N ARG A 29 -4.11 -20.15 -8.01
CA ARG A 29 -3.28 -20.78 -9.03
C ARG A 29 -1.87 -20.17 -9.10
N ASP A 30 -1.75 -18.85 -9.07
CA ASP A 30 -0.51 -18.14 -9.39
C ASP A 30 0.41 -17.92 -8.18
N LYS A 31 -0.14 -17.89 -6.96
CA LYS A 31 0.60 -17.45 -5.77
C LYS A 31 0.64 -18.48 -4.65
N VAL A 32 -0.36 -19.36 -4.55
CA VAL A 32 -0.46 -20.32 -3.44
C VAL A 32 0.41 -21.53 -3.74
N VAL A 33 1.15 -22.00 -2.73
CA VAL A 33 1.98 -23.20 -2.80
C VAL A 33 1.10 -24.37 -3.21
N ASN A 34 1.46 -25.04 -4.32
CA ASN A 34 0.68 -26.12 -4.95
C ASN A 34 -0.76 -25.74 -5.34
N GLY A 35 -1.09 -24.44 -5.45
CA GLY A 35 -2.45 -23.99 -5.71
C GLY A 35 -3.02 -24.44 -7.07
N ALA A 36 -2.17 -24.74 -8.04
CA ALA A 36 -2.58 -25.34 -9.32
C ALA A 36 -3.14 -26.77 -9.18
N ASN A 37 -2.83 -27.47 -8.08
CA ASN A 37 -3.27 -28.84 -7.82
C ASN A 37 -4.53 -28.91 -6.95
N PHE A 38 -5.05 -27.77 -6.47
CA PHE A 38 -6.25 -27.74 -5.65
C PHE A 38 -7.49 -28.06 -6.49
N ASP A 39 -8.46 -28.76 -5.91
CA ASP A 39 -9.74 -29.00 -6.57
C ASP A 39 -10.48 -27.67 -6.75
N ARG A 40 -10.72 -27.32 -8.02
CA ARG A 40 -11.42 -26.10 -8.39
C ARG A 40 -12.84 -26.05 -7.81
N ARG A 41 -13.53 -27.19 -7.69
CA ARG A 41 -14.89 -27.25 -7.13
C ARG A 41 -14.89 -26.86 -5.66
N ASP A 42 -13.90 -27.32 -4.91
CA ASP A 42 -13.75 -26.98 -3.48
C ASP A 42 -13.47 -25.48 -3.30
N LEU A 43 -12.56 -24.91 -4.11
CA LEU A 43 -12.26 -23.48 -4.09
C LEU A 43 -13.48 -22.62 -4.43
N VAL A 44 -14.29 -23.05 -5.41
CA VAL A 44 -15.54 -22.36 -5.77
C VAL A 44 -16.57 -22.46 -4.64
N SER A 45 -16.68 -23.63 -3.99
CA SER A 45 -17.60 -23.83 -2.86
C SER A 45 -17.20 -22.97 -1.66
N GLU A 46 -15.92 -22.91 -1.32
CA GLU A 46 -15.40 -22.07 -0.24
C GLU A 46 -15.65 -20.58 -0.52
N TRP A 47 -15.32 -20.13 -1.74
CA TRP A 47 -15.57 -18.74 -2.13
C TRP A 47 -17.06 -18.39 -2.11
N ARG A 48 -17.94 -19.30 -2.57
CA ARG A 48 -19.39 -19.08 -2.56
C ARG A 48 -19.94 -18.93 -1.14
N LYS A 49 -19.54 -19.79 -0.20
CA LYS A 49 -19.96 -19.67 1.20
C LYS A 49 -19.57 -18.33 1.81
N ALA A 50 -18.34 -17.87 1.53
CA ALA A 50 -17.89 -16.55 1.98
C ALA A 50 -18.67 -15.41 1.29
N SER A 51 -19.01 -15.56 0.01
CA SER A 51 -19.81 -14.57 -0.73
C SER A 51 -21.25 -14.47 -0.21
N GLU A 52 -21.88 -15.60 0.11
CA GLU A 52 -23.23 -15.65 0.71
C GLU A 52 -23.21 -14.96 2.08
N TYR A 53 -22.23 -15.29 2.93
CA TYR A 53 -22.09 -14.60 4.21
C TYR A 53 -21.77 -13.10 4.06
N TYR A 54 -21.00 -12.71 3.04
CA TYR A 54 -20.74 -11.30 2.77
C TYR A 54 -22.03 -10.55 2.37
N GLN A 55 -22.94 -11.17 1.63
CA GLN A 55 -24.25 -10.59 1.31
C GLN A 55 -25.09 -10.36 2.57
N GLU A 56 -25.08 -11.30 3.52
CA GLU A 56 -25.71 -11.10 4.84
C GLU A 56 -25.10 -9.90 5.59
N LEU A 57 -23.77 -9.69 5.49
CA LEU A 57 -23.09 -8.51 6.05
C LEU A 57 -23.46 -7.22 5.31
N GLU A 58 -23.63 -7.25 3.99
CA GLU A 58 -24.10 -6.09 3.22
C GLU A 58 -25.46 -5.59 3.72
N GLU A 59 -26.38 -6.50 4.03
CA GLU A 59 -27.70 -6.17 4.56
C GLU A 59 -27.64 -5.75 6.04
N SER A 60 -26.93 -6.52 6.87
CA SER A 60 -26.91 -6.32 8.34
C SER A 60 -26.00 -5.17 8.80
N GLU A 61 -24.99 -4.81 8.01
CA GLU A 61 -24.02 -3.74 8.28
C GLU A 61 -24.09 -2.63 7.23
N THR A 62 -25.25 -2.39 6.61
CA THR A 62 -25.43 -1.30 5.64
C THR A 62 -25.00 0.04 6.25
N GLY A 63 -24.14 0.78 5.53
CA GLY A 63 -23.66 2.10 5.95
C GLY A 63 -22.56 2.07 7.01
N ILE A 64 -22.09 0.90 7.45
CA ILE A 64 -21.11 0.78 8.54
C ILE A 64 -19.83 1.59 8.31
N ALA A 65 -19.41 1.75 7.05
CA ALA A 65 -18.22 2.53 6.70
C ALA A 65 -18.42 4.05 6.78
N ASP A 66 -19.68 4.50 6.65
CA ASP A 66 -20.06 5.92 6.73
C ASP A 66 -20.03 6.44 8.17
N GLU A 67 -20.05 5.54 9.15
CA GLU A 67 -20.01 5.84 10.58
C GLU A 67 -18.60 5.84 11.17
N ILE A 68 -17.55 5.90 10.32
CA ILE A 68 -16.17 5.84 10.78
C ILE A 68 -15.85 6.97 11.76
N GLU A 69 -15.33 6.62 12.93
CA GLU A 69 -14.92 7.61 13.93
C GLU A 69 -13.54 8.21 13.58
N VAL A 70 -13.48 9.55 13.63
CA VAL A 70 -12.25 10.32 13.47
C VAL A 70 -12.13 11.24 14.66
N LEU A 71 -11.12 11.00 15.49
CA LEU A 71 -10.84 11.80 16.68
C LEU A 71 -9.65 12.72 16.43
N GLU A 72 -9.68 13.89 17.05
CA GLU A 72 -8.55 14.80 17.08
C GLU A 72 -7.32 14.12 17.70
N LEU A 73 -6.12 14.51 17.24
CA LEU A 73 -4.90 14.10 17.91
C LEU A 73 -4.84 14.70 19.32
N ASP A 74 -4.31 13.93 20.26
CA ASP A 74 -3.91 14.46 21.56
C ASP A 74 -2.95 15.65 21.34
N PRO A 75 -3.20 16.83 21.94
CA PRO A 75 -2.30 17.99 21.84
C PRO A 75 -0.84 17.67 22.19
N ALA A 76 -0.58 16.66 23.03
CA ALA A 76 0.78 16.20 23.34
C ALA A 76 1.52 15.62 22.12
N LEU A 77 0.80 15.22 21.06
CA LEU A 77 1.36 14.72 19.81
C LEU A 77 1.59 15.81 18.76
N ALA A 78 1.16 17.05 19.00
CA ALA A 78 1.29 18.15 18.04
C ALA A 78 2.74 18.35 17.55
N PRO A 79 3.80 18.32 18.41
CA PRO A 79 5.17 18.43 17.93
C PRO A 79 5.56 17.31 16.95
N LEU A 80 5.10 16.07 17.18
CA LEU A 80 5.38 14.95 16.28
C LEU A 80 4.64 15.08 14.93
N ALA A 81 3.42 15.64 14.95
CA ALA A 81 2.68 15.95 13.74
C ALA A 81 3.33 17.07 12.93
N GLU A 82 3.83 18.11 13.59
CA GLU A 82 4.59 19.20 12.97
C GLU A 82 5.89 18.67 12.34
N ASP A 83 6.65 17.85 13.06
CA ASP A 83 7.86 17.19 12.54
C ASP A 83 7.53 16.33 11.30
N ALA A 84 6.47 15.54 11.36
CA ALA A 84 6.02 14.71 10.25
C ALA A 84 5.58 15.55 9.04
N ALA A 85 4.91 16.69 9.26
CA ALA A 85 4.48 17.61 8.20
C ALA A 85 5.66 18.37 7.57
N ALA A 86 6.69 18.67 8.35
CA ALA A 86 7.91 19.33 7.89
C ALA A 86 8.79 18.41 7.03
N ASP A 87 8.60 17.08 7.14
CA ASP A 87 9.36 16.09 6.39
C ASP A 87 9.24 16.30 4.85
N PRO A 88 10.37 16.37 4.11
CA PRO A 88 10.34 16.57 2.66
C PRO A 88 9.52 15.51 1.91
N ARG A 89 9.48 14.28 2.42
CA ARG A 89 8.73 13.18 1.81
C ARG A 89 7.24 13.36 2.04
N TYR A 90 6.81 13.86 3.21
CA TYR A 90 5.42 14.26 3.43
C TYR A 90 5.02 15.34 2.43
N ARG A 91 5.79 16.43 2.40
CA ARG A 91 5.51 17.58 1.53
C ARG A 91 5.43 17.19 0.06
N TYR A 92 6.31 16.31 -0.40
CA TYR A 92 6.28 15.83 -1.78
C TYR A 92 5.03 14.97 -2.08
N ASN A 93 4.66 14.05 -1.19
CA ASN A 93 3.55 13.11 -1.40
C ASN A 93 2.17 13.75 -1.22
N PHE A 94 2.05 14.82 -0.42
CA PHE A 94 0.78 15.43 -0.03
C PHE A 94 0.63 16.90 -0.49
N LYS A 95 1.42 17.35 -1.47
CA LYS A 95 1.39 18.73 -2.00
C LYS A 95 0.09 19.13 -2.71
N THR A 96 -0.68 18.17 -3.21
CA THR A 96 -1.80 18.46 -4.13
C THR A 96 -3.10 18.82 -3.43
N PHE A 97 -3.41 18.15 -2.33
CA PHE A 97 -4.69 18.30 -1.62
C PHE A 97 -4.46 18.44 -0.13
N ALA A 98 -5.42 19.07 0.55
CA ALA A 98 -5.38 19.28 1.99
C ALA A 98 -5.22 17.96 2.74
N THR A 99 -4.37 18.01 3.77
CA THR A 99 -4.11 16.88 4.66
C THR A 99 -4.13 17.36 6.10
N HIS A 100 -4.58 16.48 6.99
CA HIS A 100 -4.47 16.67 8.43
C HIS A 100 -4.16 15.33 9.09
N PHE A 101 -3.74 15.40 10.35
CA PHE A 101 -3.46 14.23 11.15
C PHE A 101 -4.59 14.03 12.15
N ALA A 102 -5.07 12.79 12.28
CA ALA A 102 -6.13 12.43 13.20
C ALA A 102 -5.99 10.98 13.67
N MET A 103 -6.72 10.63 14.73
CA MET A 103 -6.89 9.25 15.16
C MET A 103 -8.07 8.64 14.40
N VAL A 104 -7.82 7.63 13.56
CA VAL A 104 -8.85 6.98 12.74
C VAL A 104 -9.23 5.63 13.32
N GLU A 105 -10.53 5.35 13.41
CA GLU A 105 -11.06 4.04 13.78
C GLU A 105 -10.61 2.97 12.78
N LEU A 106 -9.97 1.93 13.30
CA LEU A 106 -9.37 0.89 12.48
C LEU A 106 -10.42 -0.02 11.84
N ASP A 107 -11.47 -0.42 12.57
CA ASP A 107 -12.44 -1.43 12.14
C ASP A 107 -13.20 -1.04 10.88
N ARG A 108 -13.50 0.25 10.72
CA ARG A 108 -14.28 0.82 9.62
C ARG A 108 -13.44 1.39 8.46
N LEU A 109 -12.12 1.24 8.51
CA LEU A 109 -11.25 1.60 7.37
C LEU A 109 -11.60 0.77 6.14
N VAL A 110 -11.92 1.45 5.04
CA VAL A 110 -12.22 0.80 3.75
C VAL A 110 -10.93 0.29 3.11
N LEU A 111 -10.97 -0.92 2.57
CA LEU A 111 -9.83 -1.60 1.97
C LEU A 111 -10.03 -1.84 0.47
N PHE A 112 -8.96 -1.65 -0.31
CA PHE A 112 -8.88 -2.17 -1.69
C PHE A 112 -7.85 -3.28 -1.85
N GLN A 113 -6.84 -3.33 -0.98
CA GLN A 113 -5.91 -4.46 -0.92
C GLN A 113 -6.53 -5.60 -0.09
N THR A 114 -6.76 -6.73 -0.74
CA THR A 114 -7.52 -7.86 -0.16
C THR A 114 -6.64 -8.86 0.57
N HIS A 115 -5.37 -8.54 0.85
CA HIS A 115 -4.47 -9.44 1.58
C HIS A 115 -3.43 -8.71 2.42
N VAL A 116 -2.94 -9.39 3.47
CA VAL A 116 -1.77 -8.99 4.26
C VAL A 116 -0.86 -10.19 4.51
N ILE A 117 0.44 -9.93 4.68
CA ILE A 117 1.45 -10.96 4.97
C ILE A 117 1.58 -11.11 6.49
N GLU A 118 1.17 -12.26 7.02
CA GLU A 118 1.05 -12.51 8.46
C GLU A 118 2.39 -12.46 9.19
N GLN A 119 3.45 -13.02 8.60
CA GLN A 119 4.78 -12.97 9.22
C GLN A 119 5.28 -11.53 9.39
N GLY A 120 4.97 -10.66 8.42
CA GLY A 120 5.30 -9.23 8.50
C GLY A 120 4.52 -8.52 9.61
N THR A 121 3.23 -8.85 9.77
CA THR A 121 2.40 -8.27 10.83
C THR A 121 2.83 -8.75 12.22
N ARG A 122 3.20 -10.02 12.40
CA ARG A 122 3.75 -10.52 13.68
C ARG A 122 5.02 -9.77 14.11
N ARG A 123 5.92 -9.45 13.17
CA ARG A 123 7.12 -8.62 13.46
C ARG A 123 6.74 -7.19 13.87
N LEU A 124 5.76 -6.59 13.19
CA LEU A 124 5.26 -5.27 13.54
C LEU A 124 4.63 -5.25 14.94
N MET A 125 3.84 -6.28 15.28
CA MET A 125 3.25 -6.44 16.61
C MET A 125 4.32 -6.58 17.70
N ALA A 126 5.32 -7.44 17.47
CA ALA A 126 6.42 -7.64 18.41
C ALA A 126 7.24 -6.36 18.64
N ARG A 127 7.44 -5.54 17.60
CA ARG A 127 8.16 -4.26 17.71
C ARG A 127 7.37 -3.21 18.49
N LEU A 128 6.04 -3.16 18.33
CA LEU A 128 5.21 -2.17 19.01
C LEU A 128 4.94 -2.55 20.48
N GLY A 129 4.78 -3.85 20.75
CA GLY A 129 4.34 -4.33 22.04
C GLY A 129 2.82 -4.15 22.28
N PRO A 130 2.29 -4.66 23.41
CA PRO A 130 0.86 -4.72 23.68
C PRO A 130 0.25 -3.40 24.19
N SER A 131 1.05 -2.45 24.65
CA SER A 131 0.57 -1.20 25.25
C SER A 131 1.53 -0.05 24.93
N PRO A 132 1.63 0.35 23.66
CA PRO A 132 2.50 1.46 23.28
C PRO A 132 2.00 2.76 23.90
N ASP A 133 2.93 3.62 24.33
CA ASP A 133 2.57 5.00 24.65
C ASP A 133 2.12 5.76 23.38
N PRO A 134 1.40 6.89 23.51
CA PRO A 134 0.88 7.63 22.36
C PRO A 134 1.95 8.04 21.33
N ALA A 135 3.16 8.40 21.79
CA ALA A 135 4.24 8.82 20.92
C ALA A 135 4.87 7.64 20.15
N ALA A 136 4.98 6.47 20.80
CA ALA A 136 5.38 5.22 20.18
C ALA A 136 4.34 4.77 19.14
N LEU A 137 3.05 4.88 19.44
CA LEU A 137 1.97 4.61 18.49
C LEU A 137 2.02 5.55 17.28
N PHE A 138 2.25 6.85 17.51
CA PHE A 138 2.42 7.85 16.45
C PHE A 138 3.60 7.52 15.54
N ARG A 139 4.80 7.34 16.09
CA ARG A 139 6.00 6.98 15.32
C ARG A 139 5.87 5.62 14.64
N PHE A 140 5.10 4.70 15.22
CA PHE A 140 4.82 3.45 14.57
C PHE A 140 4.00 3.68 13.30
N CYS A 141 2.92 4.47 13.37
CA CYS A 141 2.04 4.83 12.25
C CYS A 141 2.70 5.70 11.20
N LEU A 142 3.55 6.63 11.63
CA LEU A 142 4.19 7.65 10.83
C LEU A 142 5.70 7.58 11.07
N PRO A 143 6.37 6.52 10.58
CA PRO A 143 7.78 6.29 10.88
C PRO A 143 8.66 7.39 10.29
N PRO A 144 9.55 8.01 11.10
CA PRO A 144 10.50 9.00 10.58
C PRO A 144 11.56 8.34 9.69
N GLU A 145 11.86 7.06 9.89
CA GLU A 145 12.89 6.35 9.12
C GLU A 145 12.35 5.76 7.81
N VAL A 146 13.19 5.74 6.77
CA VAL A 146 12.91 5.05 5.51
C VAL A 146 13.25 3.56 5.67
N PRO A 147 12.44 2.63 5.16
CA PRO A 147 12.82 1.22 5.13
C PRO A 147 14.10 1.02 4.31
N GLU A 148 15.16 0.52 4.94
CA GLU A 148 16.37 0.06 4.26
C GLU A 148 16.23 -1.40 3.84
N ALA A 149 15.49 -1.64 2.76
CA ALA A 149 15.50 -2.95 2.12
C ALA A 149 16.61 -2.98 1.05
N PRO A 150 17.59 -3.89 1.13
CA PRO A 150 18.69 -3.91 0.17
C PRO A 150 18.16 -4.15 -1.25
N VAL A 151 18.65 -3.34 -2.20
CA VAL A 151 18.30 -3.42 -3.61
C VAL A 151 19.49 -4.00 -4.39
N LYS A 152 19.25 -5.10 -5.09
CA LYS A 152 20.22 -5.67 -6.03
C LYS A 152 20.04 -5.00 -7.37
N ILE A 153 21.09 -4.34 -7.87
CA ILE A 153 21.09 -3.65 -9.16
C ILE A 153 21.96 -4.43 -10.14
N ARG A 154 21.44 -4.69 -11.34
CA ARG A 154 22.18 -5.34 -12.43
C ARG A 154 22.01 -4.56 -13.71
N ARG A 155 23.10 -4.35 -14.43
CA ARG A 155 23.07 -3.85 -15.80
C ARG A 155 23.02 -5.04 -16.77
N ILE A 156 22.19 -4.94 -17.80
CA ILE A 156 22.11 -5.93 -18.89
C ILE A 156 22.36 -5.18 -20.20
N GLY A 157 23.48 -5.46 -20.88
CA GLY A 157 23.85 -4.70 -22.08
C GLY A 157 24.14 -3.23 -21.78
N SER A 158 23.90 -2.36 -22.76
CA SER A 158 24.22 -0.92 -22.67
C SER A 158 23.10 -0.09 -22.02
N GLU A 159 21.84 -0.42 -22.26
CA GLU A 159 20.69 0.48 -22.06
C GLU A 159 19.67 -0.01 -21.02
N ARG A 160 19.96 -1.13 -20.36
CA ARG A 160 18.99 -1.79 -19.48
C ARG A 160 19.53 -2.05 -18.08
N TYR A 161 18.72 -1.72 -17.09
CA TYR A 161 19.02 -1.87 -15.68
C TYR A 161 17.86 -2.58 -14.97
N ILE A 162 18.18 -3.53 -14.10
CA ILE A 162 17.23 -4.30 -13.30
C ILE A 162 17.52 -4.05 -11.83
N PHE A 163 16.50 -3.59 -11.12
CA PHE A 163 16.48 -3.40 -9.68
C PHE A 163 15.61 -4.49 -9.06
N THR A 164 16.15 -5.27 -8.13
CA THR A 164 15.42 -6.34 -7.45
C THR A 164 15.48 -6.15 -5.93
N CYS A 165 14.33 -6.19 -5.26
CA CYS A 165 14.23 -6.04 -3.82
C CYS A 165 13.20 -7.03 -3.24
N GLU A 166 13.37 -7.42 -1.97
CA GLU A 166 12.38 -8.21 -1.24
C GLU A 166 11.17 -7.38 -0.81
N SER A 167 11.33 -6.06 -0.69
CA SER A 167 10.24 -5.16 -0.35
C SER A 167 9.33 -4.93 -1.55
N ASN A 168 8.02 -5.10 -1.34
CA ASN A 168 7.00 -4.77 -2.33
C ASN A 168 6.83 -3.26 -2.56
N ASP A 169 7.52 -2.43 -1.76
CA ASP A 169 7.43 -0.97 -1.83
C ASP A 169 8.40 -0.33 -2.84
N LEU A 170 9.38 -1.10 -3.35
CA LEU A 170 10.32 -0.61 -4.38
C LEU A 170 9.57 -0.05 -5.59
N ARG A 171 9.86 1.15 -6.06
CA ARG A 171 9.12 1.80 -7.16
C ARG A 171 10.00 2.74 -7.95
N MET A 172 9.62 2.96 -9.21
CA MET A 172 10.17 4.02 -10.02
C MET A 172 9.59 5.35 -9.55
N HIS A 173 10.44 6.36 -9.42
CA HIS A 173 10.05 7.74 -9.19
C HIS A 173 10.00 8.47 -10.54
N ASP A 174 9.44 9.67 -10.56
CA ASP A 174 9.42 10.47 -11.79
C ASP A 174 10.85 10.69 -12.32
N PRO A 175 11.07 10.55 -13.64
CA PRO A 175 12.32 10.97 -14.25
C PRO A 175 12.60 12.44 -13.94
N VAL A 176 13.87 12.75 -13.68
CA VAL A 176 14.30 14.10 -13.29
C VAL A 176 15.44 14.56 -14.18
N LEU A 177 15.39 15.82 -14.60
CA LEU A 177 16.56 16.48 -15.19
C LEU A 177 17.39 17.06 -14.06
N LEU A 178 18.62 16.57 -13.93
CA LEU A 178 19.59 17.02 -12.94
C LEU A 178 20.62 17.94 -13.61
N SER A 179 20.97 19.01 -12.91
CA SER A 179 22.10 19.86 -13.29
C SER A 179 23.43 19.16 -12.95
N PRO A 180 24.53 19.51 -13.64
CA PRO A 180 25.82 18.87 -13.41
C PRO A 180 26.31 18.94 -11.96
N ASP A 181 26.02 20.02 -11.23
CA ASP A 181 26.41 20.23 -9.83
C ASP A 181 25.66 19.36 -8.82
N GLN A 182 24.56 18.71 -9.23
CA GLN A 182 23.82 17.76 -8.40
C GLN A 182 24.43 16.35 -8.39
N ILE A 183 25.38 16.07 -9.28
CA ILE A 183 26.06 14.78 -9.38
C ILE A 183 27.44 14.89 -8.76
N ARG A 184 27.75 13.97 -7.85
CA ARG A 184 29.06 13.84 -7.20
C ARG A 184 29.73 12.55 -7.63
N ASP A 185 31.05 12.52 -7.59
CA ASP A 185 31.87 11.33 -7.81
C ASP A 185 31.59 10.61 -9.15
N TYR A 186 31.24 11.37 -10.18
CA TYR A 186 31.03 10.87 -11.54
C TYR A 186 32.19 11.31 -12.44
N GLU A 187 32.93 10.34 -12.97
CA GLU A 187 34.02 10.61 -13.92
C GLU A 187 33.43 10.97 -15.29
N THR A 188 33.77 12.16 -15.79
CA THR A 188 33.29 12.66 -17.08
C THR A 188 34.44 12.70 -18.09
N PHE A 189 34.14 12.43 -19.36
CA PHE A 189 35.12 12.59 -20.45
C PHE A 189 35.21 14.04 -20.96
N GLY A 190 34.30 14.92 -20.51
CA GLY A 190 34.17 16.31 -20.94
C GLY A 190 33.12 17.08 -20.11
N PRO A 191 32.85 18.35 -20.47
CA PRO A 191 31.82 19.13 -19.80
C PRO A 191 30.43 18.49 -19.91
N VAL A 192 29.71 18.40 -18.79
CA VAL A 192 28.36 17.85 -18.75
C VAL A 192 27.36 19.00 -18.90
N SER A 193 26.43 18.90 -19.85
CA SER A 193 25.36 19.90 -20.04
C SER A 193 24.12 19.61 -19.20
N GLY A 194 23.90 18.34 -18.82
CA GLY A 194 22.77 17.91 -18.00
C GLY A 194 22.74 16.40 -17.87
N VAL A 195 21.97 15.90 -16.90
CA VAL A 195 21.83 14.46 -16.63
C VAL A 195 20.36 14.09 -16.53
N VAL A 196 19.93 13.05 -17.25
CA VAL A 196 18.60 12.47 -17.08
C VAL A 196 18.68 11.38 -16.00
N GLY A 197 18.06 11.64 -14.85
CA GLY A 197 17.98 10.72 -13.73
C GLY A 197 16.74 9.84 -13.80
N LEU A 198 16.94 8.52 -13.91
CA LEU A 198 15.89 7.51 -13.77
C LEU A 198 15.99 6.90 -12.37
N VAL A 199 15.12 7.35 -11.47
CA VAL A 199 15.26 7.10 -10.03
C VAL A 199 14.39 5.93 -9.59
N VAL A 200 14.98 4.97 -8.87
CA VAL A 200 14.29 3.85 -8.25
C VAL A 200 14.52 3.88 -6.75
N GLY A 201 13.43 3.83 -5.97
CA GLY A 201 13.49 3.99 -4.53
C GLY A 201 12.25 3.45 -3.82
N PHE A 202 11.97 4.00 -2.64
CA PHE A 202 10.88 3.59 -1.77
C PHE A 202 9.98 4.79 -1.44
N SER A 203 8.74 4.52 -1.09
CA SER A 203 7.82 5.54 -0.57
C SER A 203 7.88 5.59 0.96
N PRO A 204 7.49 6.73 1.56
CA PRO A 204 7.22 6.78 2.99
C PRO A 204 6.18 5.74 3.38
N ASN A 205 6.44 4.99 4.45
CA ASN A 205 5.53 3.96 4.94
C ASN A 205 4.57 4.53 6.01
N PHE A 206 4.00 5.70 5.72
CA PHE A 206 3.00 6.35 6.56
C PHE A 206 1.66 5.61 6.49
N LEU A 207 0.94 5.55 7.60
CA LEU A 207 -0.48 5.17 7.61
C LEU A 207 -1.28 6.32 7.02
N THR A 208 -1.93 6.08 5.88
CA THR A 208 -2.59 7.15 5.11
C THR A 208 -3.97 6.73 4.64
N GLY A 209 -4.93 7.63 4.81
CA GLY A 209 -6.31 7.49 4.35
C GLY A 209 -6.66 8.57 3.34
N VAL A 210 -7.64 8.29 2.50
CA VAL A 210 -8.28 9.28 1.63
C VAL A 210 -9.78 9.26 1.84
N ARG A 211 -10.39 10.45 1.94
CA ARG A 211 -11.84 10.62 2.09
C ARG A 211 -12.37 11.67 1.13
N GLN A 212 -13.63 11.53 0.74
CA GLN A 212 -14.36 12.55 -0.02
C GLN A 212 -15.26 13.33 0.95
N GLY A 213 -15.04 14.64 1.08
CA GLY A 213 -15.71 15.47 2.08
C GLY A 213 -15.21 15.20 3.50
N GLU A 214 -15.77 15.93 4.48
CA GLU A 214 -15.39 15.81 5.90
C GLU A 214 -16.01 14.58 6.55
N ASP A 215 -17.26 14.25 6.21
CA ASP A 215 -18.03 13.14 6.79
C ASP A 215 -17.98 11.86 5.93
N GLY A 216 -17.04 11.78 4.99
CA GLY A 216 -16.91 10.66 4.07
C GLY A 216 -16.15 9.48 4.66
N ARG A 217 -16.37 8.30 4.07
CA ARG A 217 -15.59 7.08 4.35
C ARG A 217 -14.10 7.32 4.12
N ILE A 218 -13.27 6.67 4.94
CA ILE A 218 -11.82 6.69 4.77
C ILE A 218 -11.36 5.39 4.12
N LEU A 219 -10.85 5.50 2.90
CA LEU A 219 -10.14 4.41 2.23
C LEU A 219 -8.67 4.40 2.64
N LEU A 220 -8.21 3.25 3.13
CA LEU A 220 -6.82 3.04 3.49
C LEU A 220 -5.96 3.00 2.22
N LYS A 221 -5.14 4.04 2.03
CA LYS A 221 -4.24 4.18 0.87
C LYS A 221 -2.91 3.47 1.12
N ASN A 222 -2.35 3.59 2.32
CA ASN A 222 -1.11 2.93 2.72
C ASN A 222 -1.14 2.49 4.18
N GLY A 223 -0.33 1.49 4.54
CA GLY A 223 -0.18 1.00 5.92
C GLY A 223 -1.04 -0.21 6.29
N TYR A 224 -1.53 -1.00 5.32
CA TYR A 224 -2.33 -2.22 5.53
C TYR A 224 -1.80 -3.17 6.61
N HIS A 225 -0.52 -3.57 6.50
CA HIS A 225 0.10 -4.47 7.48
C HIS A 225 0.14 -3.87 8.89
N ARG A 226 0.25 -2.54 8.95
CA ARG A 226 0.29 -1.81 10.20
C ARG A 226 -1.09 -1.71 10.83
N ALA A 227 -2.09 -1.28 10.06
CA ALA A 227 -3.48 -1.24 10.51
C ALA A 227 -3.93 -2.62 11.01
N TYR A 228 -3.59 -3.69 10.27
CA TYR A 228 -3.82 -5.06 10.71
C TYR A 228 -3.11 -5.36 12.04
N ALA A 229 -1.82 -5.04 12.16
CA ALA A 229 -1.06 -5.29 13.39
C ALA A 229 -1.64 -4.55 14.61
N LEU A 230 -2.06 -3.29 14.43
CA LEU A 230 -2.69 -2.49 15.49
C LEU A 230 -3.99 -3.12 15.95
N ARG A 231 -4.88 -3.45 15.01
CA ARG A 231 -6.14 -4.11 15.31
C ARG A 231 -5.94 -5.47 15.99
N ALA A 232 -4.94 -6.24 15.54
CA ALA A 232 -4.57 -7.51 16.15
C ALA A 232 -4.07 -7.38 17.60
N LEU A 233 -3.54 -6.21 17.97
CA LEU A 233 -3.14 -5.87 19.34
C LEU A 233 -4.30 -5.30 20.17
N GLY A 234 -5.52 -5.20 19.62
CA GLY A 234 -6.68 -4.64 20.30
C GLY A 234 -6.72 -3.10 20.30
N ILE A 235 -5.84 -2.45 19.55
CA ILE A 235 -5.90 -1.00 19.34
C ILE A 235 -7.07 -0.71 18.41
N THR A 236 -7.92 0.26 18.78
CA THR A 236 -9.13 0.62 18.02
C THR A 236 -8.92 1.83 17.14
N HIS A 237 -8.04 2.76 17.52
CA HIS A 237 -7.77 4.01 16.81
C HIS A 237 -6.27 4.20 16.58
N ALA A 238 -5.90 4.77 15.42
CA ALA A 238 -4.51 4.97 15.05
C ALA A 238 -4.25 6.35 14.42
N PRO A 239 -3.10 6.99 14.73
CA PRO A 239 -2.65 8.19 14.02
C PRO A 239 -2.54 7.94 12.52
N CYS A 240 -3.22 8.74 11.73
CA CYS A 240 -3.31 8.60 10.28
C CYS A 240 -3.21 9.98 9.62
N ILE A 241 -2.56 10.05 8.46
CA ILE A 241 -2.65 11.22 7.58
C ILE A 241 -3.90 11.03 6.73
N ILE A 242 -4.87 11.93 6.89
CA ILE A 242 -6.10 11.93 6.10
C ILE A 242 -5.97 12.98 5.00
N GLN A 243 -6.04 12.53 3.75
CA GLN A 243 -6.17 13.41 2.59
C GLN A 243 -7.64 13.59 2.23
N THR A 244 -8.14 14.82 2.34
CA THR A 244 -9.53 15.15 1.99
C THR A 244 -9.58 15.68 0.58
N VAL A 245 -10.49 15.12 -0.23
CA VAL A 245 -10.87 15.65 -1.54
C VAL A 245 -12.32 16.09 -1.54
N THR A 246 -12.68 16.98 -2.45
CA THR A 246 -14.03 17.56 -2.54
C THR A 246 -14.86 16.91 -3.65
N THR A 247 -14.23 16.48 -4.74
CA THR A 247 -14.92 15.92 -5.90
C THR A 247 -14.51 14.48 -6.21
N ARG A 248 -15.36 13.78 -6.98
CA ARG A 248 -15.04 12.44 -7.51
C ARG A 248 -13.82 12.47 -8.45
N ASP A 249 -13.64 13.55 -9.20
CA ASP A 249 -12.50 13.68 -10.12
C ASP A 249 -11.18 13.80 -9.34
N GLU A 250 -11.16 14.60 -8.27
CA GLU A 250 -10.01 14.67 -7.35
C GLU A 250 -9.73 13.32 -6.70
N LEU A 251 -10.78 12.60 -6.30
CA LEU A 251 -10.64 11.26 -5.73
C LEU A 251 -9.95 10.30 -6.70
N GLY A 252 -10.34 10.33 -7.98
CA GLY A 252 -9.73 9.54 -9.05
C GLY A 252 -8.24 9.83 -9.28
N ILE A 253 -7.77 11.04 -8.96
CA ILE A 253 -6.34 11.42 -9.04
C ILE A 253 -5.55 10.86 -7.85
N VAL A 254 -6.15 10.81 -6.66
CA VAL A 254 -5.45 10.48 -5.41
C VAL A 254 -5.36 8.98 -5.14
N VAL A 255 -6.39 8.23 -5.52
CA VAL A 255 -6.50 6.80 -5.24
C VAL A 255 -5.66 5.96 -6.20
N ASN A 256 -5.46 4.67 -5.87
CA ASN A 256 -4.84 3.73 -6.79
C ASN A 256 -5.69 3.57 -8.07
N SER A 257 -5.07 3.37 -9.24
CA SER A 257 -5.78 3.17 -10.51
C SER A 257 -6.79 2.02 -10.49
N SER A 258 -6.62 1.01 -9.64
CA SER A 258 -7.61 -0.06 -9.45
C SER A 258 -8.83 0.39 -8.67
N VAL A 259 -8.67 1.36 -7.76
CA VAL A 259 -9.77 2.00 -7.03
C VAL A 259 -10.47 3.02 -7.91
N ALA A 260 -9.71 3.82 -8.68
CA ALA A 260 -10.25 4.82 -9.60
C ALA A 260 -11.19 4.22 -10.66
N ARG A 261 -10.98 2.96 -11.04
CA ARG A 261 -11.85 2.22 -11.98
C ARG A 261 -13.21 1.84 -11.40
N ASP A 262 -13.37 1.88 -10.09
CA ASP A 262 -14.58 1.44 -9.40
C ASP A 262 -14.78 2.22 -8.10
N LEU A 263 -14.85 3.55 -8.21
CA LEU A 263 -14.99 4.44 -7.04
C LEU A 263 -16.28 4.14 -6.26
N ASP A 264 -17.37 3.87 -6.97
CA ASP A 264 -18.69 3.63 -6.37
C ASP A 264 -18.66 2.40 -5.44
N PHE A 265 -17.94 1.35 -5.83
CA PHE A 265 -17.77 0.18 -4.99
C PHE A 265 -17.12 0.50 -3.63
N TYR A 266 -16.11 1.38 -3.59
CA TYR A 266 -15.42 1.69 -2.33
C TYR A 266 -16.09 2.81 -1.52
N PHE A 267 -16.62 3.83 -2.20
CA PHE A 267 -17.12 5.06 -1.56
C PHE A 267 -18.64 5.17 -1.50
N THR A 268 -19.40 4.26 -2.13
CA THR A 268 -20.87 4.36 -2.19
C THR A 268 -21.59 3.04 -1.95
N SER A 269 -20.94 1.88 -2.10
CA SER A 269 -21.56 0.57 -1.81
C SER A 269 -22.15 0.51 -0.40
N ALA A 270 -23.20 -0.28 -0.17
CA ALA A 270 -23.80 -0.41 1.16
C ALA A 270 -22.76 -0.81 2.22
N ARG A 271 -21.80 -1.68 1.86
CA ARG A 271 -20.81 -2.23 2.77
C ARG A 271 -19.54 -2.65 2.01
N PRO A 272 -18.55 -1.76 1.89
CA PRO A 272 -17.28 -2.08 1.23
C PRO A 272 -16.43 -3.01 2.10
N PRO A 273 -15.33 -3.59 1.57
CA PRO A 273 -14.40 -4.37 2.38
C PRO A 273 -13.79 -3.49 3.48
N LEU A 274 -13.78 -3.98 4.71
CA LEU A 274 -13.31 -3.25 5.89
C LEU A 274 -12.11 -3.94 6.53
N LEU A 275 -11.29 -3.20 7.26
CA LEU A 275 -10.17 -3.78 8.00
C LEU A 275 -10.60 -4.90 8.93
N LYS A 276 -11.79 -4.78 9.54
CA LYS A 276 -12.30 -5.80 10.46
C LYS A 276 -12.48 -7.19 9.85
N ASP A 277 -12.70 -7.24 8.54
CA ASP A 277 -12.97 -8.47 7.78
C ASP A 277 -11.80 -9.45 7.79
N PHE A 278 -10.58 -8.93 7.92
CA PHE A 278 -9.38 -9.76 8.03
C PHE A 278 -9.35 -10.64 9.29
N PHE A 279 -10.30 -10.46 10.20
CA PHE A 279 -10.38 -11.17 11.45
C PHE A 279 -11.66 -11.99 11.57
N ASP A 280 -12.55 -11.90 10.60
CA ASP A 280 -13.73 -12.75 10.53
C ASP A 280 -13.36 -14.09 9.86
N PRO A 281 -13.41 -15.23 10.58
CA PRO A 281 -13.06 -16.54 10.04
C PRO A 281 -13.94 -17.00 8.87
N LYS A 282 -15.14 -16.42 8.66
CA LYS A 282 -16.05 -16.81 7.58
C LYS A 282 -15.71 -16.16 6.24
N ILE A 283 -15.04 -15.01 6.25
CA ILE A 283 -14.64 -14.25 5.05
C ILE A 283 -13.13 -14.00 4.96
N ARG A 284 -12.33 -14.72 5.74
CA ARG A 284 -10.88 -14.75 5.60
C ARG A 284 -10.37 -16.16 5.37
N ARG A 285 -9.26 -16.26 4.62
CA ARG A 285 -8.50 -17.50 4.44
C ARG A 285 -7.01 -17.25 4.57
N VAL A 286 -6.30 -18.13 5.27
CA VAL A 286 -4.83 -18.11 5.29
C VAL A 286 -4.32 -19.05 4.20
N HIS A 287 -3.45 -18.53 3.35
CA HIS A 287 -2.76 -19.29 2.31
C HIS A 287 -1.26 -19.26 2.52
N GLN A 288 -0.60 -20.39 2.25
CA GLN A 288 0.84 -20.42 2.07
C GLN A 288 1.18 -19.98 0.66
N THR A 289 2.01 -18.96 0.50
CA THR A 289 2.40 -18.41 -0.80
C THR A 289 3.93 -18.39 -0.94
N TYR A 290 4.42 -18.39 -2.17
CA TYR A 290 5.83 -18.17 -2.41
C TYR A 290 6.20 -16.70 -2.17
N LYS A 291 7.32 -16.46 -1.48
CA LYS A 291 7.89 -15.13 -1.35
C LYS A 291 8.29 -14.63 -2.75
N THR A 292 7.71 -13.51 -3.15
CA THR A 292 8.03 -12.82 -4.40
C THR A 292 9.05 -11.73 -4.16
N LEU A 293 9.93 -11.51 -5.13
CA LEU A 293 10.79 -10.33 -5.20
C LEU A 293 10.14 -9.30 -6.13
N LYS A 294 10.17 -8.03 -5.75
CA LYS A 294 9.77 -6.94 -6.66
C LYS A 294 10.95 -6.62 -7.56
N THR A 295 10.68 -6.61 -8.86
CA THR A 295 11.67 -6.26 -9.88
C THR A 295 11.18 -5.09 -10.70
N ILE A 296 12.05 -4.11 -10.93
CA ILE A 296 11.83 -2.96 -11.81
C ILE A 296 12.91 -3.01 -12.88
N GLU A 297 12.48 -3.12 -14.12
CA GLU A 297 13.34 -3.07 -15.30
C GLU A 297 13.17 -1.69 -15.93
N ILE A 298 14.30 -1.02 -16.15
CA ILE A 298 14.39 0.26 -16.83
C ILE A 298 15.17 0.04 -18.11
N GLU A 299 14.59 0.47 -19.23
CA GLU A 299 15.18 0.49 -20.56
C GLU A 299 14.99 1.89 -21.14
N PHE A 300 16.01 2.44 -21.79
CA PHE A 300 15.95 3.78 -22.40
C PHE A 300 16.50 3.77 -23.83
N GLU A 301 15.99 4.68 -24.65
CA GLU A 301 16.38 4.85 -26.06
C GLU A 301 16.91 6.27 -26.26
N VAL A 302 18.01 6.41 -27.01
CA VAL A 302 18.58 7.70 -27.41
C VAL A 302 18.47 7.85 -28.93
N ARG A 303 17.91 8.98 -29.39
CA ARG A 303 17.81 9.33 -30.81
C ARG A 303 18.52 10.63 -31.09
N GLU A 304 19.36 10.63 -32.11
CA GLU A 304 20.09 11.80 -32.58
C GLU A 304 19.45 12.34 -33.85
N HIS A 305 19.16 13.64 -33.85
CA HIS A 305 18.62 14.34 -35.01
C HIS A 305 19.40 15.63 -35.22
N TYR A 306 19.72 15.91 -36.49
CA TYR A 306 20.32 17.17 -36.89
C TYR A 306 19.19 18.10 -37.33
N VAL A 307 19.09 19.27 -36.70
CA VAL A 307 18.14 20.31 -37.09
C VAL A 307 18.94 21.44 -37.74
N GLY A 308 18.59 21.82 -38.97
CA GLY A 308 19.18 22.98 -39.63
C GLY A 308 18.78 24.26 -38.88
N ALA A 309 19.74 25.15 -38.68
CA ALA A 309 19.54 26.44 -38.01
C ALA A 309 18.73 27.42 -38.88
#